data_AF-A0A7Y7M4V1-F1
#
_entry.id   AF-A0A7Y7M4V1-F1
#
_cell.length_a   1.000
_cell.length_b   1.000
_cell.length_c   1.000
_cell.angle_alpha   90.00
_cell.angle_beta   90.00
_cell.angle_gamma   90.00
#
_symmetry.space_group_name_H-M   'P 1'
#
loop_
_entity.id
_entity.type
_entity.pdbx_description
1 polymer ?
#
loop_
_entity_poly.entity_id
_entity_poly.type
_entity_poly.pdbx_seq_one_letter_code
_entity_poly.pdbx_strand_id
1 'polypeptide(L)'
;MIYEFRLPVIVPQMSGATVECVYAGAGDSLRMGGKLLDLSVDLSSAFAQECPPVSYYRLVLREPVYLRQLDVGPGQYSASSDRIALFSTDPEEPLDQDVARQVRCTVAGILRHDGMNAAGRP
;
A
#
# COMPACT_ATOMS: atom_id res chain seq x y z
N MET A 1 3.76 17.89 -11.70
CA MET A 1 4.20 17.96 -10.31
C MET A 1 4.58 16.58 -9.82
N ILE A 2 5.58 16.48 -8.94
CA ILE A 2 5.96 15.23 -8.29
C ILE A 2 5.16 15.01 -7.01
N TYR A 3 4.66 13.79 -6.83
CA TYR A 3 4.02 13.34 -5.60
C TYR A 3 4.75 12.13 -5.04
N GLU A 4 4.64 11.91 -3.74
CA GLU A 4 5.14 10.70 -3.10
C GLU A 4 4.02 9.95 -2.37
N PHE A 5 4.20 8.65 -2.20
CA PHE A 5 3.45 7.89 -1.20
C PHE A 5 4.43 7.46 -0.11
N ARG A 6 4.15 7.88 1.13
CA ARG A 6 4.81 7.38 2.33
C ARG A 6 3.84 6.50 3.09
N LEU A 7 4.33 5.41 3.66
CA LEU A 7 3.50 4.50 4.45
C LEU A 7 2.91 5.25 5.66
N PRO A 8 1.59 5.51 5.72
CA PRO A 8 1.01 6.15 6.88
C PRO A 8 0.92 5.15 8.04
N VAL A 9 0.78 5.66 9.26
CA VAL A 9 0.33 4.86 10.40
C VAL A 9 -1.14 4.53 10.17
N ILE A 10 -1.43 3.28 9.79
CA ILE A 10 -2.80 2.81 9.49
C ILE A 10 -3.55 2.49 10.78
N VAL A 11 -2.87 1.88 11.75
CA VAL A 11 -3.38 1.58 13.09
C VAL A 11 -2.37 2.03 14.15
N PRO A 12 -2.80 2.49 15.34
CA PRO A 12 -1.91 3.10 16.32
C PRO A 12 -0.74 2.23 16.78
N GLN A 13 -0.91 0.91 16.77
CA GLN A 13 0.08 -0.07 17.24
C GLN A 13 1.08 -0.50 16.16
N MET A 14 0.96 0.05 14.95
CA MET A 14 1.80 -0.28 13.80
C MET A 14 3.21 0.34 13.90
N SER A 15 4.24 -0.48 13.74
CA SER A 15 5.62 -0.02 13.48
C SER A 15 5.93 0.07 11.98
N GLY A 16 5.22 -0.71 11.17
CA GLY A 16 5.38 -0.80 9.72
C GLY A 16 4.41 -1.84 9.13
N ALA A 17 4.54 -2.11 7.84
CA ALA A 17 3.74 -3.08 7.12
C ALA A 17 4.59 -3.93 6.18
N THR A 18 4.11 -5.14 5.91
CA THR A 18 4.66 -6.00 4.85
C THR A 18 3.82 -5.84 3.59
N VAL A 19 4.48 -5.70 2.44
CA VAL A 19 3.81 -5.64 1.14
C VAL A 19 3.38 -7.04 0.72
N GLU A 20 2.08 -7.28 0.59
CA GLU A 20 1.54 -8.57 0.20
C GLU A 20 1.43 -8.71 -1.32
N CYS A 21 1.00 -7.63 -1.98
CA CYS A 21 0.76 -7.61 -3.41
C CYS A 21 1.03 -6.23 -3.98
N VAL A 22 1.62 -6.18 -5.18
CA VAL A 22 1.83 -4.95 -5.96
C VAL A 22 0.98 -5.06 -7.22
N TYR A 23 0.16 -4.05 -7.50
CA TYR A 23 -0.77 -4.03 -8.65
C TYR A 23 -0.28 -3.19 -9.83
N ALA A 24 0.80 -2.42 -9.65
CA ALA A 24 1.31 -1.46 -10.63
C ALA A 24 2.84 -1.44 -10.61
N GLY A 25 3.45 -1.21 -11.77
CA GLY A 25 4.88 -1.03 -11.97
C GLY A 25 5.26 0.40 -12.34
N ALA A 26 6.55 0.71 -12.23
CA ALA A 26 7.09 1.97 -12.74
C ALA A 26 6.80 2.11 -14.25
N GLY A 27 6.30 3.28 -14.65
CA GLY A 27 5.82 3.59 -15.99
C GLY A 27 4.30 3.52 -16.15
N ASP A 28 3.58 2.88 -15.22
CA ASP A 28 2.13 2.70 -15.36
C ASP A 28 1.35 4.02 -15.17
N SER A 29 0.34 4.22 -16.01
CA SER A 29 -0.69 5.24 -15.79
C SER A 29 -1.78 4.67 -14.89
N LEU A 30 -1.97 5.27 -13.72
CA LEU A 30 -2.93 4.84 -12.72
C LEU A 30 -4.10 5.81 -12.65
N ARG A 31 -5.30 5.27 -12.88
CA ARG A 31 -6.55 6.01 -12.76
C ARG A 31 -6.98 6.16 -11.29
N MET A 32 -7.84 7.15 -11.03
CA MET A 32 -8.59 7.22 -9.78
C MET A 32 -9.34 5.90 -9.52
N GLY A 33 -9.27 5.39 -8.29
CA GLY A 33 -9.78 4.06 -7.92
C GLY A 33 -8.83 2.90 -8.27
N GLY A 34 -7.68 3.18 -8.88
CA GLY A 34 -6.64 2.20 -9.14
C GLY A 34 -6.08 1.63 -7.84
N LYS A 35 -5.88 0.32 -7.80
CA LYS A 35 -5.21 -0.36 -6.68
C LYS A 35 -3.71 -0.16 -6.84
N LEU A 36 -3.03 0.21 -5.76
CA LEU A 36 -1.57 0.34 -5.77
C LEU A 36 -0.93 -0.93 -5.22
N LEU A 37 -1.28 -1.27 -3.99
CA LEU A 37 -0.69 -2.41 -3.27
C LEU A 37 -1.64 -2.89 -2.16
N ASP A 38 -1.45 -4.15 -1.75
CA ASP A 38 -2.01 -4.70 -0.53
C ASP A 38 -0.91 -4.84 0.53
N LEU A 39 -1.27 -4.59 1.78
CA LEU A 39 -0.40 -4.61 2.95
C LEU A 39 -0.93 -5.56 3.99
N SER A 40 -0.02 -6.14 4.76
CA SER A 40 -0.31 -6.77 6.04
C SER A 40 0.40 -6.02 7.16
N VAL A 41 -0.26 -5.89 8.31
CA VAL A 41 0.28 -5.27 9.52
C VAL A 41 0.21 -6.30 10.63
N ASP A 42 1.37 -6.63 11.19
CA ASP A 42 1.48 -7.51 12.36
C ASP A 42 1.26 -6.69 13.65
N LEU A 43 0.31 -7.14 14.45
CA LEU A 43 -0.16 -6.60 15.72
C LEU A 43 0.11 -7.57 16.88
N SER A 44 0.87 -8.64 16.65
CA SER A 44 1.20 -9.66 17.65
C SER A 44 1.86 -9.09 18.90
N SER A 45 2.62 -8.00 18.79
CA SER A 45 3.23 -7.31 19.92
C SER A 45 2.24 -6.53 20.80
N ALA A 46 1.01 -6.29 20.32
CA ALA A 46 0.02 -5.47 20.99
C ALA A 46 -1.18 -6.27 21.56
N PHE A 47 -1.52 -7.42 20.97
CA PHE A 47 -2.67 -8.21 21.39
C PHE A 47 -2.34 -9.71 21.40
N ALA A 48 -1.98 -10.22 22.58
CA ALA A 48 -1.65 -11.63 22.76
C ALA A 48 -2.87 -12.58 22.82
N GLN A 49 -4.11 -12.06 22.89
CA GLN A 49 -5.22 -12.89 23.40
C GLN A 49 -6.47 -13.09 22.54
N GLU A 50 -6.83 -12.33 21.49
CA GLU A 50 -8.20 -12.56 20.92
C GLU A 50 -8.59 -12.09 19.49
N CYS A 51 -7.66 -11.81 18.56
CA CYS A 51 -7.99 -11.60 17.12
C CYS A 51 -6.79 -12.00 16.25
N PRO A 52 -6.95 -12.28 14.92
CA PRO A 52 -5.81 -12.65 14.10
C PRO A 52 -4.73 -11.57 14.24
N PRO A 53 -3.48 -11.95 14.55
CA PRO A 53 -2.42 -11.00 14.86
C PRO A 53 -2.08 -10.12 13.66
N VAL A 54 -2.58 -10.45 12.47
CA VAL A 54 -2.29 -9.75 11.23
C VAL A 54 -3.57 -9.15 10.65
N SER A 55 -3.55 -7.84 10.41
CA SER A 55 -4.60 -7.12 9.68
C SER A 55 -4.15 -6.83 8.26
N TYR A 56 -5.08 -6.91 7.29
CA TYR A 56 -4.80 -6.69 5.87
C TYR A 56 -5.46 -5.41 5.37
N TYR A 57 -4.77 -4.68 4.50
CA TYR A 57 -5.22 -3.41 3.95
C TYR A 57 -4.92 -3.32 2.46
N ARG A 58 -5.74 -2.56 1.74
CA ARG A 58 -5.52 -2.19 0.34
C ARG A 58 -5.35 -0.69 0.21
N LEU A 59 -4.36 -0.27 -0.55
CA LEU A 59 -4.19 1.12 -0.95
C LEU A 59 -4.86 1.37 -2.30
N VAL A 60 -5.75 2.37 -2.33
CA VAL A 60 -6.48 2.79 -3.52
C VAL A 60 -6.20 4.27 -3.80
N LEU A 61 -5.81 4.58 -5.02
CA LEU A 61 -5.57 5.96 -5.45
C LEU A 61 -6.86 6.76 -5.54
N ARG A 62 -6.81 8.03 -5.11
CA ARG A 62 -7.93 8.97 -5.18
C ARG A 62 -7.72 10.07 -6.22
N GLU A 63 -6.66 9.98 -7.01
CA GLU A 63 -6.35 10.90 -8.10
C GLU A 63 -5.58 10.16 -9.20
N PRO A 64 -5.71 10.58 -10.48
CA PRO A 64 -4.96 9.99 -11.56
C PRO A 64 -3.49 10.44 -11.53
N VAL A 65 -2.56 9.51 -11.68
CA VAL A 65 -1.12 9.74 -11.61
C VAL A 65 -0.35 8.75 -12.48
N TYR A 66 0.90 9.07 -12.82
CA TYR A 66 1.85 8.13 -13.39
C TYR A 66 2.77 7.62 -12.29
N LEU A 67 2.87 6.30 -12.13
CA LEU A 67 3.83 5.70 -11.20
C LEU A 67 5.22 5.78 -11.82
N ARG A 68 6.14 6.49 -11.16
CA ARG A 68 7.48 6.74 -11.70
C ARG A 68 8.54 5.88 -11.05
N GLN A 69 8.41 5.64 -9.74
CA GLN A 69 9.28 4.73 -8.99
C GLN A 69 8.46 4.00 -7.94
N LEU A 70 8.79 2.73 -7.71
CA LEU A 70 8.25 1.90 -6.65
C LEU A 70 9.45 1.27 -5.92
N ASP A 71 9.63 1.64 -4.65
CA ASP A 71 10.81 1.29 -3.85
C ASP A 71 10.61 -0.03 -3.07
N VAL A 72 9.48 -0.72 -3.29
CA VAL A 72 9.09 -1.94 -2.58
C VAL A 72 8.63 -3.06 -3.51
N GLY A 73 8.85 -4.30 -3.06
CA GLY A 73 8.32 -5.51 -3.70
C GLY A 73 7.48 -6.39 -2.77
N PRO A 74 6.75 -7.39 -3.29
CA PRO A 74 6.04 -8.36 -2.47
C PRO A 74 6.95 -9.07 -1.47
N GLY A 75 6.47 -9.26 -0.24
CA GLY A 75 7.20 -9.83 0.90
C GLY A 75 8.12 -8.84 1.63
N GLN A 76 8.31 -7.62 1.11
CA GLN A 76 9.18 -6.63 1.73
C GLN A 76 8.48 -5.91 2.89
N TYR A 77 9.19 -5.73 3.99
CA TYR A 77 8.77 -4.89 5.11
C TYR A 77 9.15 -3.42 4.86
N SER A 78 8.28 -2.50 5.26
CA SER A 78 8.54 -1.06 5.27
C SER A 78 8.10 -0.46 6.60
N ALA A 79 8.94 0.39 7.17
CA ALA A 79 8.62 1.10 8.40
C ALA A 79 7.61 2.21 8.14
N SER A 80 6.87 2.60 9.18
CA SER A 80 5.99 3.77 9.11
C SER A 80 6.78 5.00 8.66
N SER A 81 6.20 5.78 7.74
CA SER A 81 6.79 6.97 7.10
C SER A 81 7.88 6.72 6.05
N ASP A 82 8.27 5.46 5.79
CA ASP A 82 9.11 5.12 4.65
C ASP A 82 8.43 5.54 3.35
N ARG A 83 9.24 6.05 2.41
CA ARG A 83 8.77 6.34 1.06
C ARG A 83 8.65 5.03 0.29
N ILE A 84 7.48 4.83 -0.29
CA ILE A 84 7.12 3.59 -0.97
C ILE A 84 7.09 3.80 -2.48
N ALA A 85 6.59 4.96 -2.93
CA ALA A 85 6.45 5.25 -4.35
C ALA A 85 6.58 6.74 -4.66
N LEU A 86 7.02 7.04 -5.88
CA LEU A 86 7.00 8.37 -6.47
C LEU A 86 6.12 8.39 -7.71
N PHE A 87 5.39 9.49 -7.86
CA PHE A 87 4.43 9.70 -8.92
C PHE A 87 4.64 11.06 -9.58
N SER A 88 4.10 11.20 -10.79
CA SER A 88 4.00 12.49 -11.47
C SER A 88 2.62 12.69 -12.08
N THR A 89 2.30 13.93 -12.42
CA THR A 89 1.09 14.25 -13.22
C THR A 89 1.30 14.06 -14.71
N ASP A 90 2.56 14.10 -15.16
CA ASP A 90 2.98 13.92 -16.55
C ASP A 90 4.05 12.82 -16.64
N PRO A 91 3.97 11.88 -17.60
CA PRO A 91 4.90 10.75 -17.71
C PRO A 91 6.33 11.12 -18.08
N GLU A 92 6.58 12.30 -18.66
CA GLU A 92 7.92 12.76 -19.06
C GLU A 92 8.51 13.74 -18.04
N GLU A 93 7.77 14.04 -16.98
CA GLU A 93 8.20 14.99 -15.97
C GLU A 93 9.52 14.56 -15.30
N PRO A 94 10.51 15.48 -15.14
CA PRO A 94 11.75 15.21 -14.42
C PRO A 94 11.53 14.88 -12.94
N LEU A 95 12.24 13.87 -12.42
CA LEU A 95 12.11 13.40 -11.03
C LEU A 95 13.04 14.10 -10.03
N ASP A 96 13.93 14.97 -10.50
CA ASP A 96 14.86 15.77 -9.68
C ASP A 96 14.22 17.03 -9.07
N GLN A 97 12.92 17.19 -9.26
CA GLN A 97 12.12 18.27 -8.68
C GLN A 97 11.70 17.97 -7.25
N ASP A 98 11.41 19.01 -6.48
CA ASP A 98 10.85 18.86 -5.14
C ASP A 98 9.50 18.14 -5.17
N VAL A 99 9.29 17.27 -4.16
CA VAL A 99 8.00 16.63 -3.94
C VAL A 99 6.98 17.67 -3.51
N ALA A 100 5.95 17.88 -4.33
CA ALA A 100 4.94 18.90 -4.07
C ALA A 100 4.06 18.53 -2.87
N ARG A 101 3.69 17.25 -2.73
CA ARG A 101 2.88 16.70 -1.63
C ARG A 101 2.78 15.17 -1.69
N GLN A 102 2.17 14.57 -0.67
CA GLN A 102 1.73 13.18 -0.76
C GLN A 102 0.58 13.00 -1.77
N VAL A 103 0.60 11.86 -2.47
CA VAL A 103 -0.51 11.41 -3.31
C VAL A 103 -1.71 11.04 -2.43
N ARG A 104 -2.91 11.36 -2.89
CA ARG A 104 -4.15 11.04 -2.19
C ARG A 104 -4.46 9.56 -2.36
N CYS A 105 -4.43 8.84 -1.26
CA CYS A 105 -4.84 7.45 -1.18
C CYS A 105 -5.96 7.26 -0.15
N THR A 106 -6.76 6.21 -0.34
CA THR A 106 -7.61 5.63 0.71
C THR A 106 -7.00 4.30 1.12
N VAL A 107 -7.03 4.02 2.42
CA VAL A 107 -6.74 2.71 2.98
C VAL A 107 -8.06 1.98 3.20
N ALA A 108 -8.23 0.81 2.61
CA ALA A 108 -9.40 -0.04 2.81
C ALA A 108 -8.99 -1.31 3.56
N GLY A 109 -9.63 -1.61 4.69
CA GLY A 109 -9.43 -2.87 5.41
C GLY A 109 -9.94 -4.05 4.58
N ILE A 110 -9.18 -5.13 4.55
CA ILE A 110 -9.56 -6.39 3.89
C ILE A 110 -9.93 -7.39 4.98
N LEU A 111 -11.19 -7.80 5.01
CA LEU A 111 -11.62 -8.93 5.82
C LEU A 111 -11.12 -10.22 5.15
N ARG A 112 -9.95 -10.71 5.57
CA ARG A 112 -9.47 -12.04 5.19
C ARG A 112 -10.19 -13.06 6.08
N HIS A 113 -11.11 -13.81 5.50
CA HIS A 113 -11.77 -14.91 6.19
C HIS A 113 -11.03 -16.20 5.82
N ASP A 114 -10.26 -16.77 6.76
CA ASP A 114 -9.55 -18.04 6.55
C ASP A 114 -10.50 -19.27 6.47
N GLY A 115 -11.81 -19.05 6.42
CA GLY A 115 -12.85 -20.09 6.49
C GLY A 115 -13.58 -20.44 5.19
N MET A 116 -13.16 -19.95 4.01
CA MET A 116 -13.84 -20.29 2.74
C MET A 116 -13.01 -21.20 1.82
N ASN A 117 -12.38 -22.23 2.39
CA ASN A 117 -11.82 -23.37 1.67
C ASN A 117 -12.13 -24.68 2.44
N ALA A 118 -13.40 -25.04 2.61
CA ALA A 118 -13.83 -26.39 3.04
C ALA A 118 -15.32 -26.67 2.76
N ALA A 119 -15.82 -26.40 1.56
CA ALA A 119 -17.13 -26.90 1.13
C ALA A 119 -17.18 -27.00 -0.39
N GLY A 120 -16.37 -27.88 -0.97
CA GLY A 120 -16.39 -28.06 -2.41
C GLY A 120 -15.36 -29.04 -2.92
N ARG A 121 -15.60 -30.34 -2.69
CA ARG A 121 -15.41 -31.46 -3.64
C ARG A 121 -15.29 -32.80 -2.91
N PRO A 122 -15.68 -33.89 -3.58
CA PRO A 122 -17.03 -34.27 -3.98
C PRO A 122 -17.71 -35.20 -2.96
#